data_AF-A0A803NFL4-F1
#
_entry.id   AF-A0A803NFL4-F1
#
_cell.length_a   1.000
_cell.length_b   1.000
_cell.length_c   1.000
_cell.angle_alpha   90.00
_cell.angle_beta   90.00
_cell.angle_gamma   90.00
#
_symmetry.space_group_name_H-M   'P 1'
#
loop_
_entity.id
_entity.type
_entity.pdbx_description
1 polymer ?
#
loop_
_entity_poly.entity_id
_entity_poly.type
_entity_poly.pdbx_seq_one_letter_code
_entity_poly.pdbx_strand_id
1 'polypeptide(L)'
;MTEYLKQKRIWADSLALAGNPYPEKHLISNVLSGLDAEYLFIVVQIESREHTTWQKLQNILLGFDGRLERLNAFLNNNKQVNSPTANFAQRPSGSNNMNPSGAFCRSNTNQTNN
;
A
#
# COMPACT_ATOMS: atom_id res chain seq x y z
N MET A 1 -12.69 -0.04 -5.44
CA MET A 1 -13.82 0.02 -4.47
C MET A 1 -14.75 1.24 -4.56
N THR A 2 -14.26 2.45 -4.86
CA THR A 2 -15.03 3.71 -4.80
C THR A 2 -16.29 3.74 -5.67
N GLU A 3 -16.19 3.32 -6.93
CA GLU A 3 -17.32 3.33 -7.87
C GLU A 3 -18.45 2.39 -7.42
N TYR A 4 -18.10 1.23 -6.86
CA TYR A 4 -19.07 0.28 -6.32
C TYR A 4 -19.88 0.89 -5.17
N LEU A 5 -19.21 1.52 -4.20
CA LEU A 5 -19.87 2.17 -3.07
C LEU A 5 -20.75 3.35 -3.52
N LYS A 6 -20.30 4.10 -4.52
CA LYS A 6 -21.06 5.20 -5.12
C LYS A 6 -22.32 4.70 -5.81
N GLN A 7 -22.22 3.64 -6.60
CA GLN A 7 -23.37 3.03 -7.27
C GLN A 7 -24.41 2.54 -6.26
N LYS A 8 -23.98 1.81 -5.22
CA LYS A 8 -24.87 1.35 -4.15
C LYS A 8 -25.57 2.51 -3.44
N ARG A 9 -24.90 3.64 -3.26
CA ARG A 9 -25.50 4.84 -2.67
C ARG A 9 -26.55 5.47 -3.58
N ILE A 10 -26.25 5.62 -4.88
CA ILE A 10 -27.20 6.17 -5.86
C ILE A 10 -28.49 5.35 -5.91
N TRP A 11 -28.39 4.02 -5.82
CA TRP A 11 -29.57 3.14 -5.75
C TRP A 11 -30.42 3.40 -4.50
N ALA A 12 -29.78 3.54 -3.33
CA ALA A 12 -30.48 3.87 -2.09
C ALA A 12 -31.16 5.25 -2.15
N ASP A 13 -30.46 6.25 -2.71
CA ASP A 13 -30.98 7.60 -2.88
C ASP A 13 -32.14 7.63 -3.90
N SER A 14 -32.06 6.83 -4.98
CA SER A 14 -33.13 6.67 -5.96
C SER A 14 -34.40 6.03 -5.35
N LEU A 15 -34.24 5.04 -4.48
CA LEU A 15 -35.35 4.45 -3.73
C LEU A 15 -35.98 5.47 -2.76
N ALA A 16 -35.15 6.29 -2.10
CA ALA A 16 -35.63 7.37 -1.25
C ALA A 16 -36.45 8.41 -2.04
N LEU A 17 -36.00 8.77 -3.25
CA LEU A 17 -36.74 9.66 -4.16
C LEU A 17 -38.06 9.04 -4.63
N ALA A 18 -38.12 7.71 -4.80
CA ALA A 18 -39.33 6.98 -5.15
C ALA A 18 -40.34 6.86 -3.98
N GLY A 19 -40.04 7.46 -2.82
CA GLY A 19 -40.90 7.46 -1.64
C GLY A 19 -40.71 6.26 -0.72
N ASN A 20 -39.72 5.40 -0.99
CA ASN A 20 -39.42 4.24 -0.15
C ASN A 20 -37.98 4.32 0.37
N PRO A 21 -37.74 5.10 1.45
CA PRO A 21 -36.39 5.34 1.96
C PRO A 21 -35.74 4.03 2.41
N TYR A 22 -34.64 3.68 1.75
CA TYR A 22 -33.92 2.45 2.03
C TYR A 22 -33.13 2.58 3.34
N PRO A 23 -33.41 1.77 4.38
CA PRO A 23 -32.75 1.96 5.67
C PRO A 23 -31.25 1.67 5.58
N GLU A 24 -30.45 2.52 6.22
CA GLU A 24 -28.99 2.48 6.16
C GLU A 24 -28.41 1.11 6.58
N LYS A 25 -29.01 0.46 7.60
CA LYS A 25 -28.65 -0.89 8.03
C LYS A 25 -28.76 -1.95 6.92
N HIS A 26 -29.79 -1.85 6.07
CA HIS A 26 -29.98 -2.77 4.95
C HIS A 26 -28.99 -2.46 3.82
N LEU A 27 -28.67 -1.19 3.60
CA LEU A 27 -27.61 -0.78 2.68
C LEU A 27 -26.26 -1.34 3.07
N ILE A 28 -25.90 -1.21 4.34
CA ILE A 28 -24.64 -1.74 4.88
C ILE A 28 -24.60 -3.26 4.69
N SER A 29 -25.65 -3.98 5.11
CA SER A 29 -25.72 -5.44 4.97
C SER A 29 -25.64 -5.87 3.50
N ASN A 30 -26.38 -5.23 2.58
CA ASN A 30 -26.34 -5.54 1.16
C ASN A 30 -24.95 -5.29 0.54
N VAL A 31 -24.25 -4.25 0.97
CA VAL A 31 -22.88 -3.99 0.53
C VAL A 31 -21.93 -5.06 1.05
N LEU A 32 -22.00 -5.41 2.34
CA LEU A 32 -21.13 -6.41 2.96
C LEU A 32 -21.32 -7.80 2.33
N SER A 33 -22.56 -8.22 2.07
CA SER A 33 -22.85 -9.50 1.41
C SER A 33 -22.42 -9.55 -0.06
N GLY A 34 -22.24 -8.39 -0.70
CA GLY A 34 -21.81 -8.28 -2.09
C GLY A 34 -20.31 -8.15 -2.29
N LEU A 35 -19.50 -8.33 -1.24
CA LEU A 35 -18.03 -8.31 -1.32
C LEU A 35 -17.46 -9.71 -1.57
N ASP A 36 -16.31 -9.74 -2.24
CA ASP A 36 -15.60 -10.99 -2.54
C ASP A 36 -14.89 -11.56 -1.30
N ALA A 37 -14.44 -12.82 -1.38
CA ALA A 37 -13.83 -13.56 -0.28
C ALA A 37 -12.62 -12.85 0.35
N GLU A 38 -11.87 -12.06 -0.44
CA GLU A 38 -10.73 -11.26 0.03
C GLU A 38 -11.10 -10.23 1.10
N TYR A 39 -12.38 -9.83 1.16
CA TYR A 39 -12.90 -8.85 2.10
C TYR A 39 -13.58 -9.48 3.32
N LEU A 40 -13.69 -10.81 3.41
CA LEU A 40 -14.38 -11.48 4.53
C LEU A 40 -13.85 -11.08 5.90
N PHE A 41 -12.53 -10.91 6.04
CA PHE A 41 -11.93 -10.49 7.30
C PHE A 41 -12.45 -9.12 7.75
N ILE A 42 -12.55 -8.16 6.83
CA ILE A 42 -13.04 -6.82 7.18
C ILE A 42 -14.56 -6.83 7.41
N VAL A 43 -15.31 -7.67 6.70
CA VAL A 43 -16.76 -7.86 6.91
C VAL A 43 -17.03 -8.34 8.34
N VAL A 44 -16.38 -9.40 8.80
CA VAL A 44 -16.54 -9.94 10.17
C VAL A 44 -16.17 -8.88 11.22
N GLN A 45 -15.13 -8.09 10.97
CA GLN A 45 -14.72 -6.98 11.85
C GLN A 45 -15.73 -5.83 11.92
N ILE A 46 -16.53 -5.63 10.87
CA ILE A 46 -17.59 -4.62 10.83
C ILE A 46 -18.85 -5.17 11.50
N GLU A 47 -19.20 -6.42 11.25
CA GLU A 47 -20.36 -7.09 11.85
C GLU A 47 -20.24 -7.23 13.37
N SER A 48 -19.02 -7.40 13.90
CA SER A 48 -18.81 -7.42 15.36
C SER A 48 -19.05 -6.06 16.03
N ARG A 49 -19.19 -4.97 15.27
CA ARG A 49 -19.42 -3.62 15.80
C ARG A 49 -20.92 -3.30 15.73
N GLU A 50 -21.56 -3.17 16.89
CA GLU A 50 -23.02 -2.95 17.02
C GLU A 50 -23.53 -1.67 16.32
N HIS A 51 -22.69 -0.65 16.13
CA HIS A 51 -23.08 0.61 15.53
C HIS A 51 -22.08 1.07 14.45
N THR A 52 -22.32 0.66 13.21
CA THR A 52 -21.57 1.13 12.05
C THR A 52 -22.44 2.05 11.20
N THR A 53 -22.00 3.29 10.98
CA THR A 53 -22.62 4.20 10.01
C THR A 53 -22.05 3.97 8.62
N TRP A 54 -22.81 4.32 7.59
CA TRP A 54 -22.43 4.23 6.19
C TRP A 54 -21.11 4.93 5.88
N GLN A 55 -20.90 6.14 6.43
CA GLN A 55 -19.66 6.88 6.26
C GLN A 55 -18.46 6.13 6.86
N LYS A 56 -18.64 5.50 8.03
CA LYS A 56 -17.60 4.70 8.67
C LYS A 56 -17.27 3.46 7.82
N LEU A 57 -18.30 2.79 7.32
CA LEU A 57 -18.16 1.65 6.42
C LEU A 57 -17.33 2.02 5.17
N GLN A 58 -17.69 3.12 4.50
CA GLN A 58 -16.99 3.58 3.31
C GLN A 58 -15.51 3.84 3.58
N ASN A 59 -15.18 4.54 4.67
CA ASN A 59 -13.79 4.83 5.05
C ASN A 59 -13.00 3.54 5.33
N ILE A 60 -13.59 2.59 6.04
CA ILE A 60 -12.95 1.31 6.36
C ILE A 60 -12.66 0.53 5.08
N LEU A 61 -13.65 0.42 4.20
CA LEU A 61 -13.54 -0.34 2.95
C LEU A 61 -12.53 0.29 1.97
N LEU A 62 -12.55 1.62 1.81
CA LEU A 62 -11.58 2.33 0.98
C LEU A 62 -10.16 2.23 1.53
N GLY A 63 -10.00 2.35 2.84
CA GLY A 63 -8.71 2.18 3.50
C GLY A 63 -8.16 0.76 3.36
N PHE A 64 -9.04 -0.25 3.36
CA PHE A 64 -8.68 -1.64 3.15
C PHE A 64 -8.29 -1.90 1.68
N ASP A 65 -9.07 -1.42 0.71
CA ASP A 65 -8.79 -1.52 -0.74
C ASP A 65 -7.37 -1.02 -1.06
N GLY A 66 -7.01 0.18 -0.58
CA GLY A 66 -5.67 0.74 -0.79
C GLY A 66 -4.53 -0.02 -0.10
N ARG A 67 -4.81 -0.71 1.01
CA ARG A 67 -3.83 -1.60 1.66
C ARG A 67 -3.66 -2.89 0.86
N LEU A 68 -4.75 -3.44 0.35
CA LEU A 68 -4.78 -4.64 -0.48
C LEU A 68 -4.00 -4.42 -1.77
N GLU A 69 -4.21 -3.27 -2.43
CA GLU A 69 -3.45 -2.86 -3.61
C GLU A 69 -1.94 -2.76 -3.33
N ARG A 70 -1.55 -2.13 -2.22
CA ARG A 70 -0.12 -2.04 -1.81
C ARG A 70 0.49 -3.40 -1.49
N LEU A 71 -0.25 -4.28 -0.80
CA LEU A 71 0.20 -5.63 -0.49
C LEU A 71 0.40 -6.43 -1.78
N ASN A 72 -0.53 -6.36 -2.71
CA ASN A 72 -0.43 -7.05 -3.99
C ASN A 72 0.73 -6.48 -4.83
N ALA A 73 0.92 -5.16 -4.84
CA ALA A 73 2.08 -4.53 -5.46
C ALA A 73 3.40 -4.99 -4.83
N PHE A 74 3.49 -5.10 -3.50
CA PHE A 74 4.69 -5.60 -2.82
C PHE A 74 4.99 -7.07 -3.16
N LEU A 75 3.97 -7.93 -3.16
CA LEU A 75 4.11 -9.35 -3.48
C LEU A 75 4.51 -9.58 -4.94
N ASN A 76 3.95 -8.80 -5.87
CA ASN A 76 4.29 -8.89 -7.29
C ASN A 76 5.66 -8.29 -7.61
N ASN A 77 6.07 -7.21 -6.94
CA ASN A 77 7.42 -6.64 -7.10
C ASN A 77 8.52 -7.52 -6.48
N ASN A 78 8.22 -8.36 -5.49
CA ASN A 78 9.19 -9.30 -4.92
C ASN A 78 9.65 -10.41 -5.90
N LYS A 79 9.00 -10.57 -7.07
CA LYS A 79 9.56 -11.41 -8.15
C LYS A 79 10.79 -10.80 -8.82
N GLN A 80 11.14 -9.53 -8.54
CA GLN A 80 12.34 -8.86 -9.04
C GLN A 80 13.33 -8.37 -7.94
N VAL A 81 13.06 -8.60 -6.64
CA VAL A 81 13.95 -8.13 -5.56
C VAL A 81 14.97 -9.20 -5.17
N ASN A 82 15.84 -9.56 -6.12
CA ASN A 82 17.12 -10.21 -5.83
C ASN A 82 18.28 -9.19 -5.76
N SER A 83 17.99 -7.89 -5.61
CA SER A 83 19.05 -6.87 -5.51
C SER A 83 18.74 -5.85 -4.41
N PRO A 84 19.20 -6.08 -3.16
CA PRO A 84 19.25 -5.05 -2.15
C PRO A 84 20.48 -4.18 -2.42
N THR A 85 20.37 -3.18 -3.29
CA THR A 85 21.42 -2.16 -3.43
C THR A 85 20.83 -0.77 -3.33
N ALA A 86 20.79 -0.24 -2.12
CA ALA A 86 20.71 1.20 -1.88
C ALA A 86 21.96 1.61 -1.09
N ASN A 87 23.10 1.67 -1.78
CA ASN A 87 24.27 2.40 -1.30
C ASN A 87 23.91 3.89 -1.26
N PHE A 88 23.31 4.34 -0.17
CA PHE A 88 23.15 5.76 0.15
C PHE A 88 24.49 6.27 0.70
N ALA A 89 25.41 6.66 -0.18
CA ALA A 89 26.60 7.43 0.16
C ALA A 89 27.05 8.29 -1.03
N GLN A 90 26.17 9.14 -1.56
CA GLN A 90 26.61 10.26 -2.39
C GLN A 90 27.12 11.37 -1.47
N ARG A 91 28.41 11.34 -1.16
CA ARG A 91 29.12 12.54 -0.68
C ARG A 91 29.28 13.49 -1.88
N PRO A 92 28.85 14.75 -1.79
CA PRO A 92 29.05 15.71 -2.86
C PRO A 92 30.55 16.01 -3.03
N SER A 93 30.99 15.93 -4.28
CA SER A 93 32.31 16.33 -4.76
C SER A 93 32.61 17.77 -4.33
N GLY A 94 33.45 17.92 -3.31
CA GLY A 94 34.10 19.19 -2.97
C GLY A 94 35.33 19.34 -3.84
N SER A 95 35.21 20.07 -4.95
CA SER A 95 36.36 20.56 -5.72
C SER A 95 37.14 21.54 -4.86
N ASN A 96 38.22 21.08 -4.22
CA ASN A 96 39.24 21.94 -3.66
C ASN A 96 40.62 21.51 -4.16
N ASN A 97 41.14 22.40 -4.98
CA ASN A 97 42.47 22.50 -5.55
C ASN A 97 43.58 22.43 -4.48
N MET A 98 44.36 21.34 -4.43
CA MET A 98 45.71 21.33 -3.86
C MET A 98 46.58 20.29 -4.58
N ASN A 99 47.47 20.75 -5.46
CA ASN A 99 48.78 20.14 -5.70
C ASN A 99 49.74 20.79 -4.68
N PRO A 100 50.89 20.21 -4.24
CA PRO A 100 51.72 19.28 -5.01
C PRO A 100 52.45 18.18 -4.20
N SER A 101 53.19 17.35 -4.95
CA SER A 101 54.43 16.67 -4.53
C SER A 101 54.34 15.45 -3.59
N GLY A 102 54.72 14.29 -4.13
CA GLY A 102 55.60 13.36 -3.42
C GLY A 102 55.10 11.92 -3.27
N ALA A 103 56.06 11.01 -3.36
CA ALA A 103 56.02 9.61 -2.92
C ALA A 103 55.43 8.56 -3.89
N PHE A 104 56.29 8.15 -4.83
CA PHE A 104 56.72 6.76 -5.01
C PHE A 104 56.15 5.76 -3.99
N CYS A 105 55.47 4.71 -4.46
CA CYS A 105 55.58 3.36 -3.89
C CYS A 105 55.50 2.33 -5.00
N ARG A 106 56.70 1.87 -5.35
CA ARG A 106 57.07 0.83 -6.29
C ARG A 106 57.11 -0.49 -5.50
N SER A 107 56.49 -1.53 -6.06
CA SER A 107 56.68 -2.99 -5.90
C SER A 107 57.14 -3.60 -4.56
N ASN A 108 56.48 -4.68 -4.12
CA ASN A 108 57.23 -5.84 -3.63
C ASN A 108 56.47 -7.18 -3.77
N THR A 109 57.10 -8.12 -4.48
CA THR A 109 56.75 -9.54 -4.59
C THR A 109 57.51 -10.32 -3.52
N ASN A 110 56.82 -10.99 -2.60
CA ASN A 110 57.45 -11.94 -1.68
C ASN A 110 57.20 -13.39 -2.14
N GLN A 111 58.21 -13.97 -2.78
CA GLN A 111 58.52 -15.40 -2.67
C GLN A 111 59.26 -15.62 -1.35
N THR A 112 58.83 -16.56 -0.52
CA THR A 112 59.75 -17.25 0.40
C THR A 112 59.41 -18.73 0.42
N ASN A 113 60.46 -19.50 0.20
CA ASN A 113 60.58 -20.94 0.12
C ASN A 113 61.02 -21.44 1.52
N ASN A 114 60.49 -22.57 1.97
CA ASN A 114 61.20 -23.48 2.88
C ASN A 114 60.58 -24.88 2.80
#